data_AF-A0A382C2T8-F1
#
_entry.id   AF-A0A382C2T8-F1
#
_cell.length_a   1.000
_cell.length_b   1.000
_cell.length_c   1.000
_cell.angle_alpha   90.00
_cell.angle_beta   90.00
_cell.angle_gamma   90.00
#
_symmetry.space_group_name_H-M   'P 1'
#
loop_
_entity.id
_entity.type
_entity.pdbx_description
1 polymer ?
#
loop_
_entity_poly.entity_id
_entity_poly.type
_entity_poly.pdbx_seq_one_letter_code
_entity_poly.pdbx_strand_id
1 'polypeptide(L)'
;EADLNYIGSLTLDEDLMDAAGLREYEKIGVLDITNGNRIDTYIISGERGSGKVCINGAAAHLISKDDLVIIVAYCQLNETEAQIHKPKIVHVNSENHVTFLGNEEPVLV
;
A
#
# COMPACT_ATOMS: atom_id res chain seq x y z
N GLU A 1 1.80 2.19 16.05
CA GLU A 1 2.74 3.13 16.68
C GLU A 1 3.40 3.91 15.57
N ALA A 2 3.25 5.24 15.51
CA ALA A 2 3.91 6.07 14.50
C ALA A 2 5.09 6.81 15.16
N ASP A 3 6.31 6.60 14.69
CA ASP A 3 7.45 7.41 15.13
C ASP A 3 7.53 8.68 14.28
N LEU A 4 7.05 9.79 14.82
CA LEU A 4 7.01 11.10 14.16
C LEU A 4 8.41 11.65 13.83
N ASN A 5 9.47 11.15 14.49
CA ASN A 5 10.84 11.58 14.24
C ASN A 5 11.58 10.68 13.24
N TYR A 6 10.92 9.63 12.73
CA TYR A 6 11.50 8.72 11.75
C TYR A 6 11.35 9.25 10.32
N ILE A 7 12.16 8.73 9.39
CA ILE A 7 12.08 9.08 7.97
C ILE A 7 10.71 8.61 7.43
N GLY A 8 9.94 9.54 6.85
CA GLY A 8 8.55 9.30 6.44
C GLY A 8 8.43 8.13 5.46
N SER A 9 7.92 7.00 5.94
CA SER A 9 7.81 5.71 5.26
C SER A 9 6.52 4.98 5.68
N LEU A 10 6.14 3.98 4.90
CA LEU A 10 5.11 3.01 5.29
C LEU A 10 5.78 1.69 5.68
N THR A 11 5.64 1.25 6.91
CA THR A 11 5.92 -0.14 7.28
C THR A 11 4.72 -1.00 6.88
N LEU A 12 4.94 -2.03 6.05
CA LEU A 12 3.90 -2.91 5.54
C LEU A 12 4.25 -4.38 5.79
N ASP A 13 3.30 -5.18 6.25
CA ASP A 13 3.43 -6.64 6.37
C ASP A 13 3.95 -7.26 5.06
N GLU A 14 4.98 -8.10 5.16
CA GLU A 14 5.55 -8.79 4.01
C GLU A 14 4.54 -9.66 3.26
N ASP A 15 3.56 -10.27 3.93
CA ASP A 15 2.52 -11.04 3.22
C ASP A 15 1.66 -10.15 2.32
N LEU A 16 1.41 -8.90 2.73
CA LEU A 16 0.72 -7.91 1.91
C LEU A 16 1.62 -7.40 0.78
N MET A 17 2.91 -7.22 1.04
CA MET A 17 3.89 -6.84 0.01
C MET A 17 3.98 -7.92 -1.08
N ASP A 18 4.14 -9.18 -0.69
CA ASP A 18 4.22 -10.31 -1.61
C ASP A 18 2.95 -10.45 -2.46
N ALA A 19 1.78 -10.33 -1.83
CA ALA A 19 0.48 -10.32 -2.48
C ALA A 19 0.36 -9.21 -3.55
N ALA A 20 0.76 -7.99 -3.20
CA ALA A 20 0.69 -6.84 -4.10
C ALA A 20 1.87 -6.77 -5.10
N GLY A 21 2.91 -7.59 -4.91
CA GLY A 21 4.15 -7.52 -5.69
C GLY A 21 5.02 -6.31 -5.39
N LEU A 22 4.90 -5.75 -4.19
CA LEU A 22 5.66 -4.60 -3.71
C LEU A 22 7.03 -5.02 -3.17
N ARG A 23 7.98 -4.09 -3.14
CA ARG A 23 9.34 -4.32 -2.63
C ARG A 23 9.73 -3.30 -1.57
N GLU A 24 10.61 -3.72 -0.67
CA GLU A 24 11.24 -2.78 0.26
C GLU A 24 11.94 -1.66 -0.51
N TYR A 25 11.83 -0.43 0.00
CA TYR A 25 12.29 0.81 -0.62
C TYR A 25 11.62 1.21 -1.93
N GLU A 26 10.56 0.50 -2.36
CA GLU A 26 9.78 0.90 -3.53
C GLU A 26 8.97 2.17 -3.23
N LYS A 27 8.94 3.09 -4.21
CA LYS A 27 8.11 4.29 -4.13
C LYS A 27 6.64 3.90 -4.28
N ILE A 28 5.82 4.36 -3.34
CA ILE A 28 4.37 4.18 -3.34
C ILE A 28 3.64 5.51 -3.17
N GLY A 29 2.40 5.54 -3.65
CA GLY A 29 1.39 6.49 -3.23
C GLY A 29 0.54 5.88 -2.10
N VAL A 30 0.24 6.67 -1.08
CA VAL A 30 -0.76 6.35 -0.05
C VAL A 30 -1.92 7.32 -0.19
N LEU A 31 -3.11 6.79 -0.46
CA LEU A 31 -4.34 7.54 -0.71
C LEU A 31 -5.25 7.30 0.50
N ASP A 32 -5.46 8.33 1.31
CA ASP A 32 -6.32 8.25 2.47
C ASP A 32 -7.79 8.43 2.06
N ILE A 33 -8.60 7.39 2.25
CA ILE A 33 -10.04 7.41 1.94
C ILE A 33 -10.79 8.19 3.03
N THR A 34 -10.33 8.15 4.27
CA THR A 34 -11.00 8.80 5.40
C THR A 34 -10.97 10.31 5.29
N ASN A 35 -9.81 10.90 4.97
CA ASN A 35 -9.62 12.35 4.99
C ASN A 35 -9.24 12.96 3.63
N GLY A 36 -8.95 12.14 2.61
CA GLY A 36 -8.65 12.58 1.25
C GLY A 36 -7.19 12.99 0.99
N ASN A 37 -6.30 12.90 2.00
CA ASN A 37 -4.88 13.18 1.81
C ASN A 37 -4.24 12.17 0.84
N ARG A 38 -3.26 12.66 0.07
CA ARG A 38 -2.52 11.84 -0.89
C ARG A 38 -1.04 12.17 -0.75
N ILE A 39 -0.25 11.16 -0.45
CA ILE A 39 1.19 11.31 -0.23
C ILE A 39 1.97 10.31 -1.07
N ASP A 40 3.20 10.70 -1.43
CA ASP A 40 4.20 9.80 -1.98
C ASP A 40 5.23 9.47 -0.89
N THR A 41 5.57 8.21 -0.74
CA THR A 41 6.57 7.72 0.22
C THR A 41 7.20 6.42 -0.28
N TYR A 42 7.86 5.65 0.58
CA TYR A 42 8.46 4.36 0.28
C TYR A 42 8.15 3.32 1.36
N ILE A 43 8.31 2.04 1.00
CA ILE A 43 8.01 0.90 1.88
C ILE A 43 9.22 0.51 2.72
N ILE A 44 8.98 0.14 3.98
CA ILE A 44 9.85 -0.64 4.85
C ILE A 44 9.15 -1.97 5.17
N SER A 45 9.87 -3.08 5.14
CA SER A 45 9.28 -4.39 5.45
C SER A 45 8.88 -4.48 6.93
N GLY A 46 7.65 -4.90 7.18
CA GLY A 46 7.11 -5.23 8.49
C GLY A 46 7.29 -6.70 8.84
N GLU A 47 6.84 -7.10 10.03
CA GLU A 47 6.81 -8.51 10.41
C GLU A 47 5.76 -9.26 9.59
N ARG A 48 6.13 -10.41 9.04
CA ARG A 48 5.24 -11.25 8.23
C ARG A 48 4.04 -11.77 9.01
N GLY A 49 2.85 -11.66 8.42
CA GLY A 49 1.60 -12.16 9.00
C GLY A 49 1.08 -11.32 10.18
N SER A 50 1.65 -10.14 10.40
CA SER A 50 1.27 -9.23 11.49
C SER A 50 0.05 -8.36 11.16
N GLY A 51 -0.35 -8.27 9.89
CA GLY A 51 -1.35 -7.32 9.39
C GLY A 51 -0.90 -5.85 9.52
N LYS A 52 0.39 -5.59 9.73
CA LYS A 52 0.91 -4.24 10.02
C LYS A 52 0.81 -3.35 8.79
N VAL A 53 0.13 -2.23 8.96
CA VAL A 53 0.09 -1.09 8.03
C VAL A 53 0.36 0.14 8.89
N CYS A 54 1.57 0.70 8.81
CA CYS A 54 2.01 1.71 9.75
C CYS A 54 2.72 2.87 9.06
N ILE A 55 2.10 4.04 9.11
CA ILE A 55 2.69 5.29 8.60
C ILE A 55 3.63 5.88 9.66
N ASN A 56 4.84 6.22 9.24
CA ASN A 56 5.87 6.79 10.10
C ASN A 56 6.22 8.23 9.69
N GLY A 57 6.89 8.95 10.59
CA GLY A 57 7.51 10.25 10.31
C GLY A 57 6.53 11.34 9.92
N ALA A 58 6.97 12.21 9.01
CA ALA A 58 6.18 13.35 8.53
C ALA A 58 4.81 12.96 7.94
N ALA A 59 4.68 11.75 7.41
CA ALA A 59 3.43 11.24 6.84
C ALA A 59 2.35 11.00 7.92
N ALA A 60 2.74 10.75 9.17
CA ALA A 60 1.79 10.52 10.27
C ALA A 60 1.05 11.80 10.72
N HIS A 61 1.42 12.98 10.19
CA HIS A 61 0.61 14.19 10.35
C HIS A 61 -0.62 14.21 9.43
N LEU A 62 -0.61 13.39 8.36
CA LEU A 62 -1.63 13.39 7.33
C LEU A 62 -2.50 12.13 7.35
N ILE A 63 -2.01 11.06 7.97
CA ILE A 63 -2.69 9.77 8.05
C ILE A 63 -2.61 9.29 9.49
N SER A 64 -3.78 9.04 10.08
CA SER A 64 -3.93 8.61 11.46
C SER A 64 -4.08 7.09 11.56
N LYS A 65 -3.91 6.57 12.78
CA LYS A 65 -4.33 5.21 13.08
C LYS A 65 -5.82 5.05 12.76
N ASP A 66 -6.19 3.90 12.21
CA ASP A 66 -7.55 3.50 11.83
C ASP A 66 -8.12 4.23 10.59
N ASP A 67 -7.33 5.08 9.92
CA ASP A 67 -7.68 5.58 8.60
C ASP A 67 -7.64 4.45 7.57
N LEU A 68 -8.64 4.44 6.68
CA LEU A 68 -8.69 3.50 5.56
C LEU A 68 -7.88 4.09 4.41
N VAL A 69 -6.87 3.34 3.94
CA VAL A 69 -5.96 3.81 2.90
C VAL A 69 -5.89 2.84 1.72
N ILE A 70 -5.59 3.38 0.54
CA ILE A 70 -5.14 2.61 -0.63
C ILE A 70 -3.64 2.81 -0.77
N ILE A 71 -2.92 1.71 -1.01
CA ILE A 71 -1.48 1.72 -1.32
C ILE A 71 -1.32 1.36 -2.79
N VAL A 72 -0.59 2.18 -3.56
CA VAL A 72 -0.37 1.95 -4.98
C VAL A 72 1.09 2.16 -5.36
N ALA A 73 1.64 1.26 -6.17
CA ALA A 73 2.91 1.44 -6.86
C ALA A 73 2.67 1.57 -8.37
N TYR A 74 3.51 2.36 -9.02
CA TYR A 74 3.48 2.55 -10.48
C TYR A 74 4.78 2.03 -11.08
N CYS A 75 4.68 1.42 -12.26
CA CYS A 75 5.83 1.07 -13.07
C CYS A 75 5.81 1.84 -14.39
N GLN A 76 7.00 2.02 -14.98
CA GLN A 76 7.13 2.53 -16.34
C GLN A 76 7.23 1.33 -17.27
N LEU A 77 6.46 1.39 -18.35
CA LEU A 77 6.37 0.35 -19.37
C LEU A 77 6.46 1.00 -20.74
N ASN A 78 7.02 0.29 -21.71
CA ASN A 78 6.87 0.69 -23.10
C ASN A 78 5.45 0.37 -23.62
N GLU A 79 5.12 0.84 -24.82
CA GLU A 79 3.78 0.71 -25.39
C GLU A 79 3.31 -0.74 -25.51
N THR A 80 4.17 -1.65 -25.96
CA THR A 80 3.85 -3.08 -26.11
C THR A 80 3.64 -3.74 -24.75
N GLU A 81 4.48 -3.42 -23.77
CA GLU A 81 4.35 -3.92 -22.40
C GLU A 81 3.06 -3.41 -21.75
N ALA A 82 2.73 -2.13 -21.93
CA ALA A 82 1.53 -1.52 -21.37
C ALA A 82 0.23 -2.15 -21.91
N GLN A 83 0.19 -2.56 -23.18
CA GLN A 83 -0.99 -3.22 -23.78
C GLN A 83 -1.33 -4.56 -23.14
N ILE A 84 -0.33 -5.27 -22.60
CA ILE A 84 -0.51 -6.60 -21.99
C ILE A 84 -0.35 -6.56 -20.47
N HIS A 85 -0.04 -5.40 -19.90
CA HIS A 85 0.19 -5.26 -18.48
C HIS A 85 -1.10 -5.50 -17.71
N LYS A 86 -0.98 -6.24 -16.62
CA LYS A 86 -2.05 -6.56 -15.69
C LYS A 86 -1.62 -6.13 -14.30
N PRO A 87 -2.37 -5.26 -13.61
CA PRO A 87 -2.04 -4.86 -12.26
C PRO A 87 -2.16 -6.06 -11.31
N LYS A 88 -1.55 -5.94 -10.13
CA LYS A 88 -1.86 -6.80 -9.00
C LYS A 88 -2.82 -6.05 -8.09
N ILE A 89 -4.02 -6.58 -7.92
CA ILE A 89 -5.06 -6.01 -7.07
C ILE A 89 -5.22 -6.91 -5.85
N VAL A 90 -5.13 -6.32 -4.67
CA VAL A 90 -5.27 -6.99 -3.38
C VAL A 90 -6.37 -6.28 -2.61
N HIS A 91 -7.41 -7.01 -2.21
CA HIS A 91 -8.34 -6.51 -1.19
C HIS A 91 -8.06 -7.17 0.14
N VAL A 92 -8.29 -6.40 1.21
CA VAL A 92 -8.13 -6.85 2.59
C VAL A 92 -9.42 -6.62 3.36
N ASN A 93 -9.57 -7.30 4.50
CA ASN A 93 -10.64 -7.02 5.46
C ASN A 93 -10.17 -5.97 6.50
N SER A 94 -11.01 -5.71 7.51
CA SER A 94 -10.72 -4.78 8.61
C SER A 94 -9.55 -5.17 9.51
N GLU A 95 -9.08 -6.41 9.41
CA GLU A 95 -7.89 -6.92 10.12
C GLU A 95 -6.65 -6.95 9.22
N ASN A 96 -6.72 -6.31 8.05
CA ASN A 96 -5.70 -6.34 7.00
C ASN A 96 -5.36 -7.74 6.46
N HIS A 97 -6.24 -8.72 6.64
CA HIS A 97 -6.09 -10.03 6.04
C HIS A 97 -6.57 -10.00 4.58
N VAL A 98 -5.79 -10.59 3.67
CA VAL A 98 -6.12 -10.69 2.25
C VAL A 98 -7.42 -11.47 2.05
N THR A 99 -8.37 -10.86 1.33
CA THR A 99 -9.67 -11.47 0.98
C THR A 99 -9.80 -11.72 -0.52
N PHE A 100 -9.01 -11.02 -1.34
CA PHE A 100 -9.04 -11.15 -2.79
C PHE A 100 -7.67 -10.85 -3.40
N LEU A 101 -7.31 -11.63 -4.41
CA LEU A 101 -6.17 -11.41 -5.29
C LEU A 101 -6.65 -11.48 -6.74
N GLY A 102 -6.34 -10.46 -7.54
CA GLY A 102 -6.77 -10.40 -8.91
C GLY A 102 -5.93 -9.46 -9.76
N ASN A 103 -6.31 -9.36 -11.03
CA ASN A 103 -5.70 -8.43 -11.99
C ASN A 103 -6.71 -7.52 -12.69
N GLU A 104 -7.97 -7.61 -12.26
CA GLU A 104 -9.09 -6.79 -12.71
C GLU A 104 -9.90 -6.47 -11.46
N GLU A 105 -10.46 -5.25 -11.37
CA GLU A 105 -11.37 -4.92 -10.28
C GLU A 105 -12.59 -5.87 -10.36
N PRO A 106 -12.99 -6.50 -9.25
CA PRO A 106 -14.24 -7.24 -9.25
C PRO A 106 -15.35 -6.24 -9.56
N VAL A 107 -16.14 -6.52 -10.60
CA VAL A 107 -17.31 -5.73 -10.94
C VAL A 107 -18.19 -5.67 -9.69
N LEU A 108 -18.29 -4.49 -9.08
CA LEU A 108 -19.26 -4.24 -8.02
C LEU A 108 -20.64 -4.34 -8.67
N VAL A 109 -21.31 -5.47 -8.45
CA VAL A 109 -22.70 -5.71 -8.86
C VAL A 109 -23.65 -5.16 -7.79
#